data_AF-A0A4U6L8C4-F1
#
_entry.id   AF-A0A4U6L8C4-F1
#
_cell.length_a   1.000
_cell.length_b   1.000
_cell.length_c   1.000
_cell.angle_alpha   90.00
_cell.angle_beta   90.00
_cell.angle_gamma   90.00
#
_symmetry.space_group_name_H-M   'P 1'
#
loop_
_entity.id
_entity.type
_entity.pdbx_description
1 polymer ?
#
loop_
_entity_poly.entity_id
_entity_poly.type
_entity_poly.pdbx_seq_one_letter_code
_entity_poly.pdbx_strand_id
1 'polypeptide(L)' 'FSRLGEMLDQKSRTTINYFAMPPSTFGAICKGLGEAKLNAKPARVVMEKPLGTSLATSREINDQVGE' A
#
# COMPACT_ATOMS: atom_id res chain seq x y z
N PHE A 1 -11.52 1.25 -4.42
CA PHE A 1 -11.30 0.90 -3.00
C PHE A 1 -12.45 1.29 -2.06
N SER A 2 -13.49 2.01 -2.51
CA SER A 2 -14.61 2.45 -1.64
C SER A 2 -15.32 1.30 -0.91
N ARG A 3 -15.63 0.20 -1.61
CA ARG A 3 -16.24 -1.00 -1.00
C ARG A 3 -15.37 -1.62 0.09
N LEU A 4 -14.04 -1.58 -0.05
CA LEU A 4 -13.14 -2.04 1.01
C LEU A 4 -13.24 -1.13 2.23
N GLY A 5 -13.31 0.19 2.03
CA GLY A 5 -13.49 1.17 3.10
C GLY A 5 -14.76 0.97 3.92
N GLU A 6 -15.86 0.54 3.28
CA GLU A 6 -17.11 0.22 3.97
C GLU A 6 -17.01 -1.05 4.83
N MET A 7 -16.12 -1.98 4.48
CA MET A 7 -15.94 -3.25 5.19
C MET A 7 -14.97 -3.16 6.37
N LEU A 8 -14.09 -2.16 6.39
CA LEU A 8 -13.06 -2.00 7.41
C LEU A 8 -13.54 -1.13 8.57
N ASP A 9 -13.35 -1.61 9.81
CA ASP A 9 -13.55 -0.81 11.01
C ASP A 9 -12.23 -0.12 11.43
N GLN A 10 -11.88 0.96 10.72
CA GLN A 10 -10.67 1.75 11.01
C GLN A 10 -10.73 2.49 12.37
N LYS A 11 -11.90 2.56 13.03
CA LYS A 11 -12.04 3.23 14.33
C LYS A 11 -11.62 2.34 15.48
N SER A 12 -11.90 1.03 15.39
CA SER A 12 -11.56 0.06 16.44
C SER A 12 -10.33 -0.78 16.12
N ARG A 13 -9.89 -0.84 14.85
CA ARG A 13 -8.80 -1.72 14.40
C ARG A 13 -7.76 -0.98 13.56
N THR A 14 -6.50 -1.28 13.86
CA THR A 14 -5.35 -0.91 13.03
C THR A 14 -5.42 -1.63 11.68
N THR A 15 -5.36 -0.88 10.59
CA THR A 15 -5.38 -1.46 9.25
C THR A 15 -3.97 -1.88 8.83
N ILE A 16 -3.81 -3.16 8.47
CA ILE A 16 -2.54 -3.70 7.95
C ILE A 16 -2.81 -4.20 6.53
N ASN A 17 -2.24 -3.52 5.54
CA ASN A 17 -2.35 -3.90 4.13
C ASN A 17 -1.16 -4.78 3.76
N TYR A 18 -1.40 -6.05 3.46
CA TYR A 18 -0.35 -6.99 3.04
C TYR A 18 -0.40 -7.18 1.53
N PHE A 19 0.65 -6.77 0.83
CA PHE A 19 0.72 -6.82 -0.63
C PHE A 19 1.29 -8.17 -1.09
N ALA A 20 0.41 -9.17 -1.18
CA ALA A 20 0.71 -10.45 -1.81
C ALA A 20 0.60 -10.38 -3.35
N MET A 21 1.15 -9.30 -3.94
CA MET A 21 1.02 -8.97 -5.37
C MET A 21 2.38 -8.61 -5.97
N PRO A 22 2.55 -8.62 -7.30
CA PRO A 22 3.80 -8.21 -7.94
C PRO A 22 4.16 -6.73 -7.65
N PRO A 23 5.47 -6.37 -7.56
CA PRO A 23 5.90 -5.02 -7.22
C PRO A 23 5.39 -3.92 -8.15
N SER A 24 5.15 -4.25 -9.43
CA SER A 24 4.58 -3.32 -10.42
C SER A 24 3.18 -2.82 -10.07
N THR A 25 2.51 -3.46 -9.12
CA THR A 25 1.16 -3.08 -8.68
C THR A 25 1.15 -2.19 -7.44
N PHE A 26 2.28 -2.05 -6.74
CA PHE A 26 2.32 -1.39 -5.42
C PHE A 26 1.91 0.08 -5.50
N GLY A 27 2.42 0.85 -6.46
CA GLY A 27 2.04 2.26 -6.63
C GLY A 27 0.53 2.43 -6.88
N ALA A 28 -0.06 1.60 -7.74
CA ALA A 28 -1.49 1.64 -8.02
C ALA A 28 -2.35 1.28 -6.78
N ILE A 29 -1.90 0.31 -5.99
CA ILE A 29 -2.57 -0.08 -4.74
C ILE A 29 -2.45 1.06 -3.70
N CYS A 30 -1.25 1.61 -3.47
CA CYS A 30 -1.04 2.71 -2.54
C CYS A 30 -1.89 3.93 -2.90
N LYS A 31 -1.92 4.32 -4.18
CA LYS A 31 -2.76 5.40 -4.67
C LYS A 31 -4.24 5.14 -4.37
N GLY A 32 -4.74 3.96 -4.71
CA GLY A 32 -6.14 3.62 -4.46
C GLY A 32 -6.52 3.54 -2.98
N LEU A 33 -5.61 3.10 -2.11
CA LEU A 33 -5.78 3.14 -0.66
C LEU A 33 -5.79 4.58 -0.13
N GLY A 34 -4.92 5.45 -0.65
CA GLY A 34 -4.88 6.88 -0.31
C GLY A 34 -6.15 7.62 -0.70
N GLU A 35 -6.63 7.43 -1.94
CA GLU A 35 -7.88 8.02 -2.43
C GLU A 35 -9.10 7.57 -1.59
N ALA A 36 -9.09 6.32 -1.11
CA ALA A 36 -10.13 5.78 -0.23
C ALA A 36 -9.93 6.12 1.26
N LYS A 37 -8.89 6.90 1.62
CA LYS A 37 -8.54 7.24 3.00
C LYS A 37 -8.32 6.02 3.90
N LEU A 38 -7.75 4.95 3.33
CA LEU A 38 -7.42 3.69 4.02
C LEU A 38 -5.96 3.64 4.50
N ASN A 39 -5.23 4.74 4.36
CA ASN A 39 -3.87 4.96 4.84
C ASN A 39 -3.81 5.83 6.12
N ALA A 40 -4.96 6.10 6.74
CA ALA A 40 -5.05 6.91 7.96
C ALA A 40 -4.30 6.25 9.13
N LYS A 41 -3.54 7.03 9.90
CA LYS A 41 -2.80 6.50 11.05
C LYS A 41 -3.77 6.00 12.14
N PRO A 42 -3.53 4.83 12.76
CA PRO A 42 -2.42 3.90 12.49
C PRO A 42 -2.76 2.92 11.34
N ALA A 43 -2.05 3.04 10.22
CA ALA A 43 -2.07 2.08 9.13
C ALA A 43 -0.65 1.61 8.83
N ARG A 44 -0.50 0.35 8.41
CA ARG A 44 0.78 -0.24 8.01
C ARG A 44 0.64 -0.93 6.66
N VAL A 45 1.70 -0.87 5.87
CA VAL A 45 1.83 -1.61 4.61
C VAL A 45 2.97 -2.62 4.79
N VAL A 46 2.71 -3.86 4.37
CA VAL A 46 3.70 -4.94 4.31
C VAL A 46 3.86 -5.33 2.85
N MET A 47 5.09 -5.30 2.36
CA MET A 47 5.41 -5.61 0.96
C MET A 47 6.37 -6.80 0.91
N GLU A 48 6.17 -7.66 -0.07
CA GLU A 48 7.05 -8.79 -0.33
C GLU A 48 8.18 -8.44 -1.30
N LYS A 49 9.30 -9.14 -1.13
CA LYS A 49 10.45 -9.06 -2.06
C LYS A 49 10.12 -9.76 -3.38
N PRO A 50 10.75 -9.39 -4.51
CA PRO A 50 11.83 -8.41 -4.65
C PRO A 50 11.34 -6.96 -4.75
N LEU A 51 12.00 -6.03 -4.05
CA LEU A 51 11.76 -4.58 -4.18
C LEU A 51 12.64 -3.98 -5.28
N GLY A 52 12.48 -4.51 -6.49
CA GLY A 52 13.32 -4.18 -7.64
C GLY A 52 14.50 -5.14 -7.82
N THR A 53 15.14 -5.06 -8.99
CA THR A 53 16.30 -5.88 -9.39
C THR A 53 17.58 -5.06 -9.52
N SER A 54 17.48 -3.75 -9.38
CA SER A 54 18.57 -2.79 -9.35
C SER A 54 18.26 -1.65 -8.37
N LEU A 55 19.29 -0.89 -7.97
CA LEU A 55 19.12 0.31 -7.15
C LEU A 55 18.11 1.30 -7.76
N ALA A 56 18.14 1.47 -9.09
CA ALA A 56 17.22 2.36 -9.80
C ALA A 56 15.77 1.90 -9.64
N THR A 57 15.48 0.62 -9.93
CA THR A 57 14.12 0.07 -9.80
C THR A 57 13.63 0.01 -8.35
N SER A 58 14.55 -0.13 -7.39
CA SER A 58 14.20 -0.15 -5.96
C SER A 58 13.79 1.24 -5.48
N ARG A 59 14.52 2.29 -5.90
CA ARG A 59 14.14 3.68 -5.64
C ARG A 59 12.80 4.02 -6.26
N GLU A 60 12.58 3.64 -7.51
CA GLU A 60 11.30 3.87 -8.20
C GLU A 60 10.11 3.25 -7.46
N ILE A 61 10.24 2.01 -6.98
CA ILE A 61 9.19 1.36 -6.17
C ILE A 61 8.99 2.11 -4.85
N ASN A 62 10.07 2.51 -4.18
CA ASN A 62 9.98 3.23 -2.92
C ASN A 62 9.30 4.60 -3.09
N ASP A 63 9.63 5.32 -4.16
CA ASP A 63 9.05 6.62 -4.47
C ASP A 63 7.55 6.50 -4.76
N GLN A 64 7.12 5.45 -5.48
CA GLN A 64 5.71 5.16 -5.73
C GLN A 64 4.92 4.77 -4.47
N VAL A 65 5.58 4.25 -3.44
CA VAL A 65 4.94 3.82 -2.18
C VAL A 65 4.96 4.92 -1.12
N GLY A 66 5.94 5.83 -1.18
CA GLY A 66 6.15 6.90 -0.20
C GLY A 66 5.40 8.21 -0.48
N GLU A 67 4.80 8.35 -1.65
CA GLU A 67 3.94 9.49 -2.05
C GLU A 67 2.58 9.48 -1.32
#